data_AF-A0A7D5L9D8-F1
#
_entry.id   AF-A0A7D5L9D8-F1
#
_cell.length_a   1.000
_cell.length_b   1.000
_cell.length_c   1.000
_cell.angle_alpha   90.00
_cell.angle_beta   90.00
_cell.angle_gamma   90.00
#
_symmetry.space_group_name_H-M   'P 1'
#
loop_
_entity.id
_entity.type
_entity.pdbx_description
1 polymer ?
#
loop_
_entity_poly.entity_id
_entity_poly.type
_entity_poly.pdbx_seq_one_letter_code
_entity_poly.pdbx_strand_id
1 'polypeptide(L)' 'MSRPVRYTGGGIAVVGLAVAASFVGPRTADPVAAMVVGFPSLGVRIGGIVLGLISIAAGLRLIGSAGG' A
#
# COMPACT_ATOMS: atom_id res chain seq x y z
N MET A 1 -4.08 23.92 13.53
CA MET A 1 -4.76 22.62 13.77
C MET A 1 -4.22 21.51 12.85
N SER A 2 -2.91 21.49 12.60
CA SER A 2 -2.32 20.85 11.40
C SER A 2 -1.59 19.52 11.65
N ARG A 3 -1.36 19.17 12.92
CA ARG A 3 -0.74 17.91 13.35
C ARG A 3 -1.59 16.64 13.12
N PRO A 4 -2.91 16.64 13.38
CA PRO A 4 -3.71 15.42 13.18
C PRO A 4 -3.77 15.01 11.70
N VAL A 5 -3.85 15.98 10.78
CA VAL A 5 -3.93 15.71 9.33
C VAL A 5 -2.64 15.10 8.79
N ARG A 6 -1.48 15.54 9.30
CA ARG A 6 -0.19 14.93 8.94
C ARG A 6 -0.04 13.50 9.48
N TYR A 7 -0.52 13.24 10.69
CA TYR A 7 -0.54 11.88 11.24
C TYR A 7 -1.44 10.94 10.42
N THR A 8 -2.63 11.40 10.04
CA THR A 8 -3.55 10.64 9.20
C THR A 8 -2.95 10.38 7.82
N GLY A 9 -2.36 11.40 7.18
CA GLY A 9 -1.69 11.24 5.88
C GLY A 9 -0.49 10.30 5.94
N GLY A 10 0.32 10.36 7.02
CA GLY A 10 1.41 9.42 7.25
C GLY A 10 0.92 7.99 7.45
N GLY A 11 -0.15 7.78 8.22
CA GLY A 11 -0.77 6.47 8.40
C GLY A 11 -1.27 5.87 7.10
N ILE A 12 -1.96 6.67 6.26
CA ILE A 12 -2.44 6.23 4.94
C ILE A 12 -1.26 5.85 4.04
N ALA A 13 -0.16 6.60 4.08
CA ALA A 13 1.01 6.30 3.27
C ALA A 13 1.72 5.00 3.70
N VAL A 14 1.85 4.75 5.01
CA VAL A 14 2.43 3.51 5.53
C VAL A 14 1.57 2.30 5.19
N VAL A 15 0.24 2.41 5.31
CA VAL A 15 -0.69 1.35 4.90
C VAL A 15 -0.59 1.09 3.41
N GLY A 16 -0.56 2.14 2.58
CA GLY A 16 -0.38 2.01 1.13
C GLY A 16 0.93 1.32 0.75
N LEU A 17 2.01 1.64 1.44
CA LEU A 17 3.31 0.98 1.26
C LEU A 17 3.27 -0.49 1.63
N ALA A 18 2.66 -0.84 2.76
CA ALA A 18 2.51 -2.23 3.19
C ALA A 18 1.68 -3.04 2.18
N VAL A 19 0.58 -2.47 1.68
CA VAL A 19 -0.25 -3.10 0.64
C VAL A 19 0.56 -3.30 -0.64
N ALA A 20 1.22 -2.27 -1.16
CA ALA A 20 2.05 -2.41 -2.37
C ALA A 20 3.15 -3.46 -2.19
N ALA A 21 3.86 -3.45 -1.05
CA ALA A 21 4.92 -4.40 -0.74
C ALA A 21 4.40 -5.86 -0.68
N SER A 22 3.17 -6.06 -0.23
CA SER A 22 2.50 -7.38 -0.19
C SER A 22 2.27 -8.00 -1.58
N PHE A 23 2.31 -7.19 -2.64
CA PHE A 23 2.13 -7.62 -4.02
C PHE A 23 3.43 -7.56 -4.86
N VAL A 24 4.35 -6.64 -4.53
CA VAL A 24 5.71 -6.56 -5.09
C VAL A 24 6.58 -7.72 -4.61
N GLY A 25 6.46 -8.08 -3.34
CA GLY A 25 7.25 -9.14 -2.75
C GLY A 25 6.95 -10.52 -3.34
N PRO A 26 7.89 -11.46 -3.22
CA PRO A 26 7.63 -12.85 -3.51
C PRO A 26 6.51 -13.36 -2.60
N ARG A 27 5.26 -13.41 -3.10
CA ARG A 27 4.29 -14.40 -2.61
C ARG A 27 4.78 -15.85 -2.83
N THR A 28 5.97 -16.01 -3.42
CA THR A 28 6.74 -17.24 -3.56
C THR A 28 7.64 -17.55 -2.35
N ALA A 29 7.75 -16.68 -1.34
CA ALA A 29 8.56 -16.97 -0.15
C ALA A 29 7.90 -18.00 0.79
N ASP A 30 6.56 -18.13 0.74
CA ASP A 30 5.82 -19.14 1.48
C ASP A 30 5.10 -20.10 0.50
N PRO A 31 5.76 -21.20 0.11
CA PRO A 31 5.18 -22.16 -0.83
C PRO A 31 3.89 -22.81 -0.30
N VAL A 32 3.66 -22.81 1.03
CA VAL A 32 2.46 -23.37 1.66
C VAL A 32 1.26 -22.44 1.46
N ALA A 33 1.44 -21.14 1.66
CA ALA A 33 0.41 -20.14 1.38
C ALA A 33 0.07 -20.08 -0.12
N ALA A 34 1.06 -20.28 -1.00
CA ALA A 34 0.85 -20.34 -2.45
C ALA A 34 0.03 -21.56 -2.87
N MET A 35 0.16 -22.70 -2.17
CA MET A 35 -0.69 -23.89 -2.39
C MET A 35 -2.14 -23.69 -1.94
N VAL A 36 -2.37 -22.99 -0.83
CA VAL A 36 -3.71 -22.80 -0.26
C VAL A 36 -4.50 -21.69 -0.98
N VAL A 37 -3.84 -20.60 -1.35
CA VAL A 37 -4.50 -19.40 -1.89
C VAL A 37 -4.38 -19.30 -3.41
N GLY A 38 -3.50 -20.09 -4.02
CA GLY A 38 -3.14 -19.98 -5.43
C GLY A 38 -2.31 -18.73 -5.71
N PHE A 39 -1.52 -18.77 -6.79
CA PHE A 39 -0.82 -17.58 -7.25
C PHE A 39 -1.85 -16.55 -7.73
N PRO A 40 -1.89 -15.33 -7.15
CA PRO A 40 -2.74 -14.29 -7.68
C PRO A 40 -2.32 -14.02 -9.13
N SER A 41 -3.30 -13.89 -10.02
CA SER A 41 -3.04 -13.55 -11.43
C SER A 41 -2.25 -12.24 -11.52
N LEU A 42 -1.47 -12.08 -12.58
CA LEU A 42 -0.67 -10.87 -12.82
C LEU A 42 -1.51 -9.59 -12.68
N GLY A 43 -2.76 -9.61 -13.17
CA GLY A 43 -3.69 -8.50 -13.03
C GLY A 43 -4.04 -8.16 -11.57
N VAL A 44 -4.23 -9.16 -10.70
CA VAL A 44 -4.50 -8.95 -9.27
C VAL A 44 -3.26 -8.40 -8.55
N ARG A 45 -2.06 -8.87 -8.92
CA ARG A 45 -0.81 -8.33 -8.36
C ARG A 45 -0.62 -6.86 -8.74
N ILE A 46 -0.76 -6.55 -10.03
CA ILE A 46 -0.65 -5.17 -10.52
C ILE A 46 -1.72 -4.29 -9.87
N GLY A 47 -2.97 -4.75 -9.78
CA GLY A 47 -4.05 -4.01 -9.12
C GLY A 47 -3.74 -3.69 -7.66
N GLY A 48 -3.22 -4.66 -6.90
CA GLY A 48 -2.81 -4.45 -5.51
C GLY A 48 -1.64 -3.47 -5.35
N ILE A 49 -0.66 -3.51 -6.27
CA ILE A 49 0.45 -2.55 -6.29
C ILE A 49 -0.07 -1.14 -6.58
N VAL A 50 -0.91 -0.99 -7.61
CA VAL A 50 -1.50 0.30 -8.00
C VAL A 50 -2.33 0.89 -6.86
N LEU A 51 -3.16 0.07 -6.20
CA LEU A 51 -3.96 0.51 -5.05
C LEU A 51 -3.08 1.02 -3.90
N GLY A 52 -1.98 0.30 -3.61
CA GLY A 52 -1.00 0.72 -2.60
C GLY A 52 -0.33 2.05 -2.97
N LEU A 53 0.11 2.21 -4.21
CA LEU A 53 0.72 3.46 -4.70
C LEU A 53 -0.24 4.66 -4.66
N ILE A 54 -1.52 4.45 -5.02
CA ILE A 54 -2.56 5.51 -4.91
C ILE A 54 -2.72 5.94 -3.46
N SER A 55 -2.74 4.98 -2.53
CA SER A 55 -2.85 5.24 -1.10
C SER A 55 -1.63 6.03 -0.58
N ILE A 56 -0.41 5.69 -1.01
CA ILE A 56 0.80 6.46 -0.71
C ILE A 56 0.68 7.89 -1.23
N ALA A 57 0.30 8.07 -2.49
CA ALA A 57 0.14 9.39 -3.10
C ALA A 57 -0.91 10.24 -2.36
N ALA A 58 -2.04 9.63 -1.97
CA ALA A 58 -3.08 10.29 -1.20
C ALA A 58 -2.58 10.72 0.19
N GLY A 59 -1.89 9.83 0.90
CA GLY A 59 -1.30 10.11 2.21
C GLY A 59 -0.27 11.24 2.17
N LEU A 60 0.64 11.22 1.20
CA LEU A 60 1.63 12.28 0.99
C LEU A 60 0.97 13.61 0.62
N ARG A 61 -0.07 13.59 -0.21
CA ARG A 61 -0.83 14.79 -0.58
C ARG A 61 -1.53 15.42 0.61
N LEU A 62 -2.09 14.61 1.52
CA LEU A 62 -2.68 15.07 2.78
C LEU A 62 -1.65 15.69 3.74
N ILE A 63 -0.44 15.11 3.80
CA ILE A 63 0.67 15.71 4.56
C ILE A 63 1.06 17.08 3.97
N GLY A 64 1.16 17.16 2.64
CA GLY A 64 1.50 18.39 1.93
C GLY A 64 0.44 19.49 2.09
N SER A 65 -0.85 19.16 2.00
CA SER A 65 -1.94 20.12 2.18
C SER A 65 -2.09 20.62 3.62
N ALA A 66 -1.59 19.87 4.61
CA ALA A 66 -1.61 20.25 6.02
C ALA A 66 -0.44 21.15 6.45
N GLY A 67 0.44 21.52 5.52
CA GLY A 67 1.61 22.36 5.77
C GLY A 67 1.61 23.72 5.10
N GLY A 68 0.63 24.01 4.25
CA GLY A 68 0.40 25.33 3.66
C GLY A 68 -0.46 26.22 4.55
#